data_AF-A0A6B3LWL5-F1
#
_entry.id   AF-A0A6B3LWL5-F1
#
_cell.length_a   1.000
_cell.length_b   1.000
_cell.length_c   1.000
_cell.angle_alpha   90.00
_cell.angle_beta   90.00
_cell.angle_gamma   90.00
#
_symmetry.space_group_name_H-M   'P 1'
#
loop_
_entity.id
_entity.type
_entity.pdbx_description
1 polymer ?
#
loop_
_entity_poly.entity_id
_entity_poly.type
_entity_poly.pdbx_seq_one_letter_code
_entity_poly.pdbx_strand_id
1 'polypeptide(L)'
;MTLEMRSRSLTYCPFLKLLPQILEKEILVFICQQANKLVNCGTYLLRQAFFTFGQVEHDVYSLHIDFPSSNLFQLVENLHQRGFTSEKFRDDAASALEKVAEGNQGLPTGVLALLEIWLPTQTQPKLENYSNDQNQRFDLKSPILFKSGRSHFLPNGRGNIVRAIAEGYLKQNSPDLEGWTRFITSQLVVEPHPKVWVDILTQMPLLLNGNRTEATELFDQVIRNCPEVLQYAWTLYFISLAIGWFEPKETVQGWLEILKSNHSNFSQQAYGELLFIQYFQYQDQWSVERIRHHLTKQENEAIFCGLAHAASHLWVEQRCQAIASEILYNLAASPSESVQKAVASVFRWSRDNFKLNCRMRKIIEAVCKNQGVLLEAANNLTEIIEVEELVDHNPEIVVKVCKSLVDIGVELTNPARATAFIAESLTTIAIKLHRQDSYREDGLEIFEQLLALNLRKTQSALEVLDRRPTRRGDYIIPRRRLRRRRLSSS
;
A
#
# COMPACT_ATOMS: atom_id res chain seq x y z
N MET A 1 22.84 -7.00 56.17
CA MET A 1 22.35 -7.94 57.20
C MET A 1 20.84 -7.84 57.18
N THR A 2 20.22 -8.97 56.84
CA THR A 2 18.81 -9.31 56.69
C THR A 2 17.90 -8.78 57.79
N LEU A 3 16.62 -8.51 57.48
CA LEU A 3 15.51 -9.33 58.01
C LEU A 3 14.14 -8.97 57.42
N GLU A 4 13.38 -10.05 57.16
CA GLU A 4 12.10 -10.17 56.46
C GLU A 4 10.87 -9.90 57.34
N MET A 5 9.79 -9.63 56.60
CA MET A 5 8.34 -9.81 56.83
C MET A 5 7.84 -10.79 57.92
N ARG A 6 6.69 -10.41 58.54
CA ARG A 6 5.33 -11.01 58.43
C ARG A 6 4.49 -10.60 59.66
N SER A 7 3.42 -9.81 59.50
CA SER A 7 2.02 -10.15 59.19
C SER A 7 1.17 -10.72 60.34
N ARG A 8 -0.09 -10.21 60.42
CA ARG A 8 -1.31 -10.58 61.20
C ARG A 8 -1.83 -9.34 61.94
N SER A 9 -3.11 -8.98 61.96
CA SER A 9 -4.37 -9.69 61.71
C SER A 9 -5.54 -8.68 61.64
N LEU A 10 -6.56 -8.92 60.81
CA LEU A 10 -7.92 -8.44 61.06
C LEU A 10 -8.94 -9.45 60.50
N THR A 11 -9.48 -10.24 61.42
CA THR A 11 -10.75 -10.98 61.40
C THR A 11 -11.84 -10.04 61.95
N TYR A 12 -13.13 -9.99 61.62
CA TYR A 12 -14.11 -10.88 60.96
C TYR A 12 -15.41 -10.05 60.77
N CYS A 13 -16.23 -10.30 59.74
CA CYS A 13 -17.69 -10.22 59.85
C CYS A 13 -18.34 -11.17 58.82
N PRO A 14 -19.17 -12.15 59.23
CA PRO A 14 -19.71 -13.20 58.35
C PRO A 14 -21.20 -12.98 58.07
N PHE A 15 -21.63 -12.89 56.81
CA PHE A 15 -22.93 -13.40 56.32
C PHE A 15 -23.08 -13.05 54.83
N LEU A 16 -22.69 -13.99 53.96
CA LEU A 16 -23.23 -14.26 52.61
C LEU A 16 -22.27 -15.22 51.90
N LYS A 17 -22.34 -16.50 52.27
CA LYS A 17 -21.89 -17.59 51.38
C LYS A 17 -23.05 -17.89 50.44
N LEU A 18 -23.07 -17.24 49.28
CA LEU A 18 -23.93 -17.64 48.16
C LEU A 18 -23.02 -17.88 46.94
N LEU A 19 -23.35 -18.96 46.21
CA LEU A 19 -22.56 -19.55 45.14
C LEU A 19 -22.20 -18.53 44.02
N PRO A 20 -20.95 -18.51 43.51
CA PRO A 20 -20.49 -17.51 42.53
C PRO A 20 -21.28 -17.49 41.21
N GLN A 21 -21.87 -18.62 40.81
CA GLN A 21 -22.49 -18.78 39.49
C GLN A 21 -23.88 -18.13 39.36
N ILE A 22 -24.55 -17.80 40.47
CA ILE A 22 -25.88 -17.16 40.45
C ILE A 22 -25.72 -15.62 40.47
N LEU A 23 -24.63 -15.13 41.05
CA LEU A 23 -24.36 -13.71 41.23
C LEU A 23 -24.10 -12.98 39.90
N GLU A 24 -23.43 -13.60 38.92
CA GLU A 24 -23.11 -12.94 37.64
C GLU A 24 -24.34 -12.67 36.78
N LYS A 25 -25.29 -13.61 36.74
CA LYS A 25 -26.51 -13.47 35.93
C LYS A 25 -27.47 -12.47 36.57
N GLU A 26 -27.62 -12.50 37.90
CA GLU A 26 -28.46 -11.53 38.60
C GLU A 26 -27.85 -10.13 38.62
N ILE A 27 -26.52 -10.00 38.69
CA ILE A 27 -25.83 -8.70 38.54
C ILE A 27 -25.96 -8.18 37.10
N LEU A 28 -25.81 -9.02 36.07
CA LEU A 28 -26.03 -8.60 34.67
C LEU A 28 -27.49 -8.22 34.42
N VAL A 29 -28.45 -8.98 34.95
CA VAL A 29 -29.89 -8.67 34.85
C VAL A 29 -30.23 -7.40 35.62
N PHE A 30 -29.69 -7.22 36.83
CA PHE A 30 -29.85 -6.03 37.65
C PHE A 30 -29.22 -4.80 36.97
N ILE A 31 -28.00 -4.92 36.45
CA ILE A 31 -27.33 -3.85 35.70
C ILE A 31 -28.10 -3.51 34.43
N CYS A 32 -28.65 -4.49 33.70
CA CYS A 32 -29.51 -4.21 32.55
C CYS A 32 -30.88 -3.61 32.93
N GLN A 33 -31.47 -4.01 34.07
CA GLN A 33 -32.71 -3.42 34.59
C GLN A 33 -32.48 -1.97 35.06
N GLN A 34 -31.31 -1.68 35.64
CA GLN A 34 -30.90 -0.32 35.99
C GLN A 34 -30.33 0.48 34.80
N ALA A 35 -29.92 -0.17 33.70
CA ALA A 35 -29.41 0.49 32.49
C ALA A 35 -30.48 1.31 31.76
N ASN A 36 -31.77 1.00 31.95
CA ASN A 36 -32.87 1.87 31.52
C ASN A 36 -32.86 3.25 32.19
N LYS A 37 -32.09 3.44 33.29
CA LYS A 37 -31.93 4.73 33.97
C LYS A 37 -30.60 5.44 33.67
N LEU A 38 -29.63 4.78 33.03
CA LEU A 38 -28.31 5.35 32.73
C LEU A 38 -27.84 4.93 31.33
N VAL A 39 -28.28 5.71 30.34
CA VAL A 39 -27.99 5.62 28.90
C VAL A 39 -26.48 5.57 28.57
N ASN A 40 -25.59 5.84 29.53
CA ASN A 40 -24.13 5.90 29.34
C ASN A 40 -23.34 4.66 29.82
N CYS A 41 -23.94 3.72 30.59
CA CYS A 41 -23.18 2.61 31.18
C CYS A 41 -23.07 1.37 30.27
N GLY A 42 -24.05 1.10 29.40
CA GLY A 42 -23.98 -0.03 28.45
C GLY A 42 -22.87 0.16 27.40
N THR A 43 -22.72 1.40 26.92
CA THR A 43 -21.63 1.81 26.03
C THR A 43 -20.28 1.80 26.72
N TYR A 44 -20.24 2.15 28.03
CA TYR A 44 -19.03 2.07 28.84
C TYR A 44 -18.59 0.63 29.05
N LEU A 45 -19.51 -0.31 29.30
CA LEU A 45 -19.20 -1.73 29.47
C LEU A 45 -18.81 -2.43 28.16
N LEU A 46 -19.46 -2.10 27.04
CA LEU A 46 -19.03 -2.55 25.70
C LEU A 46 -17.64 -1.99 25.36
N ARG A 47 -17.37 -0.71 25.67
CA ARG A 47 -16.03 -0.13 25.55
C ARG A 47 -15.02 -0.76 26.49
N GLN A 48 -15.36 -1.03 27.75
CA GLN A 48 -14.44 -1.61 28.73
C GLN A 48 -14.08 -3.04 28.32
N ALA A 49 -15.05 -3.85 27.89
CA ALA A 49 -14.78 -5.17 27.33
C ALA A 49 -13.90 -5.05 26.08
N PHE A 50 -14.22 -4.16 25.15
CA PHE A 50 -13.50 -4.02 23.89
C PHE A 50 -12.07 -3.44 24.03
N PHE A 51 -11.83 -2.49 24.94
CA PHE A 51 -10.49 -1.93 25.21
C PHE A 51 -9.61 -2.88 26.04
N THR A 52 -10.20 -3.79 26.83
CA THR A 52 -9.45 -4.75 27.64
C THR A 52 -8.94 -5.94 26.82
N PHE A 53 -9.58 -6.29 25.70
CA PHE A 53 -9.23 -7.47 24.89
C PHE A 53 -8.54 -7.14 23.54
N GLY A 54 -8.25 -5.86 23.26
CA GLY A 54 -7.59 -5.41 22.03
C GLY A 54 -6.16 -4.88 22.27
N GLN A 55 -5.24 -5.81 22.58
CA GLN A 55 -3.77 -5.69 22.75
C GLN A 55 -3.21 -4.69 23.79
N VAL A 56 -2.60 -5.25 24.84
CA VAL A 56 -1.50 -4.66 25.62
C VAL A 56 -0.32 -5.64 25.56
N GLU A 57 0.84 -5.18 25.10
CA GLU A 57 2.09 -5.94 25.23
C GLU A 57 2.42 -6.12 26.72
N HIS A 58 2.56 -7.39 27.12
CA HIS A 58 2.89 -7.89 28.46
C HIS A 58 1.79 -7.82 29.52
N ASP A 59 0.96 -8.87 29.55
CA ASP A 59 0.12 -9.19 30.69
C ASP A 59 0.70 -10.39 31.47
N VAL A 60 0.99 -10.16 32.75
CA VAL A 60 1.57 -11.13 33.71
C VAL A 60 0.46 -11.86 34.49
N TYR A 61 -0.82 -11.52 34.27
CA TYR A 61 -1.92 -12.00 35.11
C TYR A 61 -2.98 -12.87 34.44
N SER A 62 -2.79 -13.30 33.18
CA SER A 62 -3.68 -14.26 32.51
C SER A 62 -5.18 -13.94 32.72
N LEU A 63 -5.57 -12.67 32.53
CA LEU A 63 -6.96 -12.19 32.58
C LEU A 63 -7.69 -12.33 31.23
N HIS A 64 -7.22 -13.26 30.38
CA HIS A 64 -7.96 -13.75 29.22
C HIS A 64 -9.13 -14.61 29.70
N ILE A 65 -10.18 -13.94 30.21
CA ILE A 65 -11.49 -14.57 30.30
C ILE A 65 -12.05 -14.56 28.89
N ASP A 66 -12.03 -15.72 28.24
CA ASP A 66 -12.71 -15.99 26.98
C ASP A 66 -14.20 -15.64 27.13
N PHE A 67 -14.60 -14.42 26.75
CA PHE A 67 -16.02 -14.09 26.68
C PHE A 67 -16.60 -14.84 25.46
N PRO A 68 -17.47 -15.84 25.65
CA PRO A 68 -17.91 -16.67 24.55
C PRO A 68 -18.68 -15.83 23.53
N SER A 69 -18.36 -16.00 22.25
CA SER A 69 -18.98 -15.26 21.15
C SER A 69 -20.51 -15.44 21.10
N SER A 70 -20.98 -16.63 21.46
CA SER A 70 -22.41 -16.91 21.65
C SER A 70 -23.08 -16.02 22.70
N ASN A 71 -22.38 -15.69 23.79
CA ASN A 71 -22.87 -14.78 24.81
C ASN A 71 -22.91 -13.33 24.31
N LEU A 72 -21.99 -12.94 23.43
CA LEU A 72 -22.03 -11.60 22.80
C LEU A 72 -23.23 -11.47 21.89
N PHE A 73 -23.48 -12.46 21.02
CA PHE A 73 -24.62 -12.46 20.11
C PHE A 73 -25.94 -12.32 20.88
N GLN A 74 -26.12 -13.14 21.92
CA GLN A 74 -27.30 -13.08 22.78
C GLN A 74 -27.40 -11.74 23.52
N LEU A 75 -26.29 -11.16 23.98
CA LEU A 75 -26.30 -9.87 24.66
C LEU A 75 -26.77 -8.76 23.71
N VAL A 76 -26.25 -8.72 22.48
CA VAL A 76 -26.63 -7.72 21.48
C VAL A 76 -28.12 -7.83 21.14
N GLU A 77 -28.62 -9.05 20.89
CA GLU A 77 -30.04 -9.30 20.63
C GLU A 77 -30.93 -8.90 21.81
N ASN A 78 -30.57 -9.27 23.03
CA ASN A 78 -31.32 -8.91 24.24
C ASN A 78 -31.36 -7.40 24.47
N LEU A 79 -30.25 -6.69 24.24
CA LEU A 79 -30.21 -5.23 24.35
C LEU A 79 -31.09 -4.58 23.26
N HIS A 80 -31.05 -5.09 22.03
CA HIS A 80 -31.96 -4.63 20.99
C HIS A 80 -33.44 -4.79 21.37
N GLN A 81 -33.83 -5.97 21.85
CA GLN A 81 -35.20 -6.26 22.28
C GLN A 81 -35.65 -5.39 23.47
N ARG A 82 -34.70 -4.94 24.30
CA ARG A 82 -34.94 -4.01 25.41
C ARG A 82 -35.03 -2.54 24.98
N GLY A 83 -34.94 -2.25 23.68
CA GLY A 83 -35.12 -0.92 23.10
C GLY A 83 -33.83 -0.12 22.91
N PHE A 84 -32.65 -0.74 23.05
CA PHE A 84 -31.38 -0.05 22.76
C PHE A 84 -31.26 0.17 21.25
N THR A 85 -31.44 1.43 20.85
CA THR A 85 -31.56 1.84 19.43
C THR A 85 -30.69 3.04 19.06
N SER A 86 -29.84 3.52 19.98
CA SER A 86 -28.96 4.65 19.69
C SER A 86 -27.95 4.31 18.60
N GLU A 87 -27.61 5.30 17.76
CA GLU A 87 -26.65 5.11 16.68
C GLU A 87 -25.31 4.59 17.20
N LYS A 88 -24.83 5.18 18.30
CA LYS A 88 -23.58 4.78 18.97
C LYS A 88 -23.61 3.34 19.47
N PHE A 89 -24.72 2.89 20.04
CA PHE A 89 -24.85 1.49 20.48
C PHE A 89 -24.73 0.54 19.31
N ARG A 90 -25.45 0.80 18.22
CA ARG A 90 -25.43 -0.02 17.01
C ARG A 90 -24.05 -0.01 16.32
N ASP A 91 -23.38 1.14 16.31
CA ASP A 91 -22.03 1.32 15.76
C ASP A 91 -20.99 0.50 16.56
N ASP A 92 -20.98 0.66 17.89
CA ASP A 92 -20.09 -0.07 18.79
C ASP A 92 -20.39 -1.59 18.73
N ALA A 93 -21.67 -1.98 18.67
CA ALA A 93 -22.08 -3.37 18.55
C ALA A 93 -21.65 -3.98 17.20
N ALA A 94 -21.82 -3.27 16.09
CA ALA A 94 -21.38 -3.73 14.78
C ALA A 94 -19.86 -3.92 14.73
N SER A 95 -19.08 -2.96 15.25
CA SER A 95 -17.62 -3.08 15.32
C SER A 95 -17.18 -4.28 16.19
N ALA A 96 -17.89 -4.56 17.28
CA ALA A 96 -17.63 -5.75 18.10
C ALA A 96 -17.97 -7.05 17.34
N LEU A 97 -19.10 -7.07 16.63
CA LEU A 97 -19.52 -8.23 15.83
C LEU A 97 -18.59 -8.50 14.66
N GLU A 98 -18.08 -7.48 13.98
CA GLU A 98 -17.05 -7.58 12.93
C GLU A 98 -15.82 -8.34 13.45
N LYS A 99 -15.24 -7.90 14.58
CA LYS A 99 -14.06 -8.56 15.17
C LYS A 99 -14.33 -9.98 15.64
N VAL A 100 -15.53 -10.24 16.16
CA VAL A 100 -15.90 -11.58 16.64
C VAL A 100 -16.12 -12.53 15.46
N ALA A 101 -16.70 -12.07 14.36
CA ALA A 101 -16.90 -12.85 13.15
C ALA A 101 -15.58 -13.38 12.59
N GLU A 102 -14.52 -12.56 12.62
CA GLU A 102 -13.16 -12.93 12.19
C GLU A 102 -12.63 -14.17 12.95
N GLY A 103 -12.95 -14.28 14.24
CA GLY A 103 -12.51 -15.37 15.10
C GLY A 103 -13.48 -16.55 15.25
N ASN A 104 -14.73 -16.46 14.76
CA ASN A 104 -15.82 -17.37 15.16
C ASN A 104 -16.65 -17.98 14.03
N GLN A 105 -16.02 -18.33 12.91
CA GLN A 105 -16.72 -18.99 11.81
C GLN A 105 -17.93 -18.16 11.31
N GLY A 106 -17.80 -16.82 11.26
CA GLY A 106 -18.84 -15.90 10.80
C GLY A 106 -19.86 -15.48 11.88
N LEU A 107 -21.03 -15.02 11.45
CA LEU A 107 -22.12 -14.55 12.32
C LEU A 107 -23.39 -15.41 12.14
N PRO A 108 -24.16 -15.66 13.22
CA PRO A 108 -25.46 -16.32 13.11
C PRO A 108 -26.47 -15.52 12.27
N THR A 109 -27.38 -16.22 11.58
CA THR A 109 -28.42 -15.61 10.73
C THR A 109 -29.28 -14.57 11.47
N GLY A 110 -29.58 -14.78 12.76
CA GLY A 110 -30.34 -13.83 13.57
C GLY A 110 -29.62 -12.49 13.74
N VAL A 111 -28.30 -12.54 13.93
CA VAL A 111 -27.44 -11.35 14.05
C VAL A 111 -27.29 -10.65 12.70
N LEU A 112 -27.15 -11.39 11.60
CA LEU A 112 -27.11 -10.83 10.25
C LEU A 112 -28.42 -10.07 9.92
N ALA A 113 -29.57 -10.69 10.18
CA ALA A 113 -30.87 -10.05 9.98
C ALA A 113 -31.01 -8.77 10.84
N LEU A 114 -30.49 -8.79 12.07
CA LEU A 114 -30.48 -7.63 12.95
C LEU A 114 -29.63 -6.47 12.37
N LEU A 115 -28.44 -6.78 11.86
CA LEU A 115 -27.55 -5.79 11.25
C LEU A 115 -28.17 -5.18 9.99
N GLU A 116 -28.82 -5.99 9.15
CA GLU A 116 -29.54 -5.52 7.96
C GLU A 116 -30.69 -4.55 8.33
N ILE A 117 -31.42 -4.81 9.42
CA ILE A 117 -32.46 -3.90 9.94
C ILE A 117 -31.85 -2.57 10.43
N TRP A 118 -30.65 -2.61 11.02
CA TRP A 118 -29.99 -1.41 11.53
C TRP A 118 -29.39 -0.53 10.45
N LEU A 119 -28.93 -1.11 9.34
CA LEU A 119 -28.24 -0.40 8.27
C LEU A 119 -28.98 0.88 7.78
N PRO A 120 -30.27 0.85 7.40
CA PRO A 120 -30.96 2.05 6.91
C PRO A 120 -31.19 3.10 8.01
N THR A 121 -31.18 2.70 9.28
CA THR A 121 -31.48 3.57 10.42
C THR A 121 -30.29 4.41 10.89
N GLN A 122 -29.08 4.12 10.40
CA GLN A 122 -27.88 4.89 10.71
C GLN A 122 -27.78 6.12 9.81
N THR A 123 -27.36 7.24 10.40
CA THR A 123 -26.98 8.43 9.63
C THR A 123 -25.84 8.09 8.67
N GLN A 124 -25.90 8.67 7.47
CA GLN A 124 -24.85 8.52 6.47
C GLN A 124 -23.51 9.07 7.00
N PRO A 125 -22.37 8.48 6.60
CA PRO A 125 -21.06 9.01 6.98
C PRO A 125 -20.92 10.49 6.56
N LYS A 126 -20.63 11.40 7.50
CA LYS A 126 -20.40 12.81 7.17
C LYS A 126 -19.23 12.96 6.20
N LEU A 127 -19.43 13.68 5.09
CA LEU A 127 -18.43 13.85 4.03
C LEU A 127 -17.12 14.46 4.54
N GLU A 128 -17.22 15.47 5.41
CA GLU A 128 -16.13 16.30 5.94
C GLU A 128 -15.02 15.51 6.67
N ASN A 129 -15.35 14.41 7.34
CA ASN A 129 -14.37 13.60 8.08
C ASN A 129 -13.41 12.81 7.17
N TYR A 130 -13.68 12.73 5.86
CA TYR A 130 -12.86 11.96 4.90
C TYR A 130 -12.35 12.82 3.74
N SER A 131 -12.79 14.08 3.65
CA SER A 131 -12.26 15.06 2.70
C SER A 131 -10.79 15.39 2.95
N ASN A 132 -10.24 15.05 4.12
CA ASN A 132 -8.82 15.26 4.42
C ASN A 132 -7.87 14.49 3.48
N ASP A 133 -8.30 13.36 2.89
CA ASP A 133 -7.47 12.62 1.92
C ASP A 133 -7.63 13.11 0.47
N GLN A 134 -8.77 13.74 0.12
CA GLN A 134 -9.02 14.29 -1.22
C GLN A 134 -8.59 15.75 -1.37
N ASN A 135 -8.61 16.54 -0.28
CA ASN A 135 -8.21 17.96 -0.27
C ASN A 135 -6.72 18.17 -0.02
N GLN A 136 -5.96 17.13 0.33
CA GLN A 136 -4.52 17.16 0.12
C GLN A 136 -4.30 17.12 -1.38
N ARG A 137 -3.89 18.26 -1.96
CA ARG A 137 -3.49 18.41 -3.37
C ARG A 137 -2.84 17.11 -3.86
N PHE A 138 -3.57 16.35 -4.67
CA PHE A 138 -3.05 15.09 -5.18
C PHE A 138 -1.79 15.38 -5.99
N ASP A 139 -0.64 15.01 -5.43
CA ASP A 139 0.65 15.20 -6.05
C ASP A 139 0.94 13.98 -6.94
N LEU A 140 1.17 14.24 -8.23
CA LEU A 140 1.49 13.23 -9.24
C LEU A 140 2.77 12.45 -8.92
N LYS A 141 3.56 12.85 -7.92
CA LYS A 141 4.86 12.24 -7.57
C LYS A 141 4.79 10.81 -7.03
N SER A 142 3.61 10.23 -6.88
CA SER A 142 3.39 9.04 -6.06
C SER A 142 2.43 8.07 -6.74
N PRO A 143 2.75 6.75 -6.77
CA PRO A 143 1.83 5.78 -7.33
C PRO A 143 0.55 5.69 -6.50
N ILE A 144 -0.56 5.41 -7.17
CA ILE A 144 -1.88 5.21 -6.56
C ILE A 144 -1.99 3.76 -6.09
N LEU A 145 -1.72 2.79 -6.96
CA LEU A 145 -2.00 1.36 -6.75
C LEU A 145 -0.83 0.61 -6.13
N PHE A 146 0.40 1.11 -6.29
CA PHE A 146 1.62 0.42 -5.85
C PHE A 146 2.15 0.89 -4.49
N LYS A 147 1.38 1.68 -3.72
CA LYS A 147 1.77 2.07 -2.36
C LYS A 147 1.34 1.01 -1.35
N SER A 148 2.30 0.38 -0.70
CA SER A 148 2.04 -0.36 0.54
C SER A 148 1.77 0.63 1.70
N GLY A 149 0.70 0.38 2.47
CA GLY A 149 0.47 1.05 3.76
C GLY A 149 -0.30 2.36 3.75
N ARG A 150 -1.25 2.59 2.82
CA ARG A 150 -2.25 3.65 3.05
C ARG A 150 -3.17 3.22 4.18
N SER A 151 -3.21 3.99 5.25
CA SER A 151 -4.25 3.87 6.28
C SER A 151 -5.56 4.35 5.67
N HIS A 152 -6.49 3.44 5.37
CA HIS A 152 -7.84 3.84 5.01
C HIS A 152 -8.64 4.09 6.28
N PHE A 153 -9.20 5.30 6.40
CA PHE A 153 -10.17 5.57 7.46
C PHE A 153 -11.47 4.84 7.13
N LEU A 154 -11.65 3.71 7.80
CA LEU A 154 -12.87 2.93 7.75
C LEU A 154 -14.05 3.75 8.25
N PRO A 155 -15.18 3.80 7.50
CA PRO A 155 -16.28 4.61 7.95
C PRO A 155 -16.97 4.03 9.18
N ASN A 156 -17.22 4.89 10.17
CA ASN A 156 -18.09 4.58 11.31
C ASN A 156 -19.56 4.58 10.86
N GLY A 157 -20.45 4.10 11.72
CA GLY A 157 -21.87 3.98 11.48
C GLY A 157 -22.16 2.88 10.47
N ARG A 158 -22.68 3.26 9.29
CA ARG A 158 -23.03 2.31 8.22
C ARG A 158 -21.86 1.41 7.80
N GLY A 159 -20.63 1.94 7.77
CA GLY A 159 -19.45 1.15 7.39
C GLY A 159 -19.17 -0.01 8.35
N ASN A 160 -19.24 0.23 9.67
CA ASN A 160 -19.08 -0.84 10.67
C ASN A 160 -20.15 -1.93 10.50
N ILE A 161 -21.40 -1.54 10.22
CA ILE A 161 -22.49 -2.50 9.98
C ILE A 161 -22.22 -3.34 8.74
N VAL A 162 -21.86 -2.70 7.61
CA VAL A 162 -21.56 -3.41 6.37
C VAL A 162 -20.39 -4.38 6.53
N ARG A 163 -19.31 -3.96 7.20
CA ARG A 163 -18.17 -4.84 7.46
C ARG A 163 -18.56 -6.02 8.34
N ALA A 164 -19.34 -5.79 9.40
CA ALA A 164 -19.85 -6.89 10.23
C ALA A 164 -20.71 -7.88 9.43
N ILE A 165 -21.57 -7.39 8.53
CA ILE A 165 -22.36 -8.24 7.63
C ILE A 165 -21.45 -9.03 6.69
N ALA A 166 -20.49 -8.36 6.05
CA ALA A 166 -19.53 -9.00 5.14
C ALA A 166 -18.75 -10.11 5.85
N GLU A 167 -18.11 -9.82 6.98
CA GLU A 167 -17.38 -10.80 7.80
C GLU A 167 -18.30 -11.94 8.26
N GLY A 168 -19.55 -11.63 8.60
CA GLY A 168 -20.53 -12.62 9.03
C GLY A 168 -20.92 -13.63 7.97
N TYR A 169 -20.98 -13.23 6.69
CA TYR A 169 -21.17 -14.15 5.56
C TYR A 169 -19.87 -14.83 5.13
N LEU A 170 -18.76 -14.07 5.07
CA LEU A 170 -17.51 -14.50 4.41
C LEU A 170 -16.59 -15.34 5.30
N LYS A 171 -16.69 -15.25 6.63
CA LYS A 171 -15.84 -16.02 7.57
C LYS A 171 -16.46 -17.32 8.05
N GLN A 172 -17.61 -17.72 7.52
CA GLN A 172 -18.19 -19.03 7.79
C GLN A 172 -17.26 -20.16 7.33
N ASN A 173 -17.35 -21.35 7.97
CA ASN A 173 -16.54 -22.53 7.59
C ASN A 173 -16.62 -22.81 6.08
N SER A 174 -17.80 -22.60 5.52
CA SER A 174 -18.02 -22.44 4.09
C SER A 174 -18.55 -21.02 3.88
N PRO A 175 -17.79 -20.11 3.24
CA PRO A 175 -18.24 -18.74 2.99
C PRO A 175 -19.59 -18.71 2.27
N ASP A 176 -20.55 -17.96 2.80
CA ASP A 176 -21.87 -17.80 2.21
C ASP A 176 -21.85 -16.69 1.14
N LEU A 177 -21.30 -17.04 -0.03
CA LEU A 177 -21.19 -16.12 -1.17
C LEU A 177 -22.57 -15.74 -1.73
N GLU A 178 -23.57 -16.62 -1.63
CA GLU A 178 -24.92 -16.36 -2.11
C GLU A 178 -25.64 -15.34 -1.21
N GLY A 179 -25.54 -15.51 0.11
CA GLY A 179 -26.03 -14.54 1.09
C GLY A 179 -25.38 -13.18 0.93
N TRP A 180 -24.05 -13.14 0.76
CA TRP A 180 -23.32 -11.89 0.51
C TRP A 180 -23.76 -11.22 -0.80
N THR A 181 -23.89 -11.99 -1.89
CA THR A 181 -24.39 -11.49 -3.18
C THR A 181 -25.79 -10.89 -3.04
N ARG A 182 -26.71 -11.61 -2.38
CA ARG A 182 -28.08 -11.15 -2.15
C ARG A 182 -28.12 -9.85 -1.35
N PHE A 183 -27.29 -9.74 -0.32
CA PHE A 183 -27.14 -8.51 0.45
C PHE A 183 -26.70 -7.35 -0.47
N ILE A 184 -25.63 -7.50 -1.24
CA ILE A 184 -25.12 -6.45 -2.14
C ILE A 184 -26.20 -6.02 -3.13
N THR A 185 -26.87 -6.97 -3.78
CA THR A 185 -27.95 -6.68 -4.73
C THR A 185 -29.09 -5.89 -4.08
N SER A 186 -29.45 -6.21 -2.83
CA SER A 186 -30.48 -5.45 -2.10
C SER A 186 -30.07 -3.99 -1.85
N GLN A 187 -28.76 -3.72 -1.69
CA GLN A 187 -28.25 -2.38 -1.41
C GLN A 187 -28.16 -1.51 -2.66
N LEU A 188 -28.12 -2.08 -3.87
CA LEU A 188 -28.00 -1.32 -5.13
C LEU A 188 -29.07 -0.23 -5.31
N VAL A 189 -30.27 -0.44 -4.75
CA VAL A 189 -31.40 0.51 -4.84
C VAL A 189 -31.45 1.48 -3.66
N VAL A 190 -30.83 1.11 -2.53
CA VAL A 190 -31.08 1.75 -1.22
C VAL A 190 -29.90 2.58 -0.75
N GLU A 191 -28.66 2.18 -1.04
CA GLU A 191 -27.46 2.82 -0.52
C GLU A 191 -26.91 3.86 -1.51
N PRO A 192 -27.02 5.17 -1.21
CA PRO A 192 -26.57 6.22 -2.11
C PRO A 192 -25.11 6.63 -1.86
N HIS A 193 -24.47 6.21 -0.76
CA HIS A 193 -23.23 6.83 -0.31
C HIS A 193 -21.99 6.08 -0.81
N PRO A 194 -21.10 6.73 -1.61
CA PRO A 194 -19.94 6.06 -2.23
C PRO A 194 -19.01 5.39 -1.24
N LYS A 195 -18.81 5.95 -0.03
CA LYS A 195 -17.92 5.34 0.96
C LYS A 195 -18.43 4.03 1.55
N VAL A 196 -19.75 3.82 1.58
CA VAL A 196 -20.31 2.52 1.97
C VAL A 196 -20.04 1.52 0.86
N TRP A 197 -20.18 1.93 -0.39
CA TRP A 197 -19.81 1.11 -1.55
C TRP A 197 -18.31 0.80 -1.64
N VAL A 198 -17.43 1.70 -1.19
CA VAL A 198 -15.99 1.43 -1.06
C VAL A 198 -15.76 0.22 -0.14
N ASP A 199 -16.38 0.20 1.05
CA ASP A 199 -16.27 -0.93 1.97
C ASP A 199 -16.80 -2.22 1.34
N ILE A 200 -17.98 -2.16 0.71
CA ILE A 200 -18.58 -3.32 0.03
C ILE A 200 -17.63 -3.86 -1.05
N LEU A 201 -17.15 -3.00 -1.95
CA LEU A 201 -16.26 -3.38 -3.05
C LEU A 201 -14.94 -3.98 -2.58
N THR A 202 -14.44 -3.59 -1.41
CA THR A 202 -13.20 -4.17 -0.86
C THR A 202 -13.37 -5.62 -0.38
N GLN A 203 -14.60 -6.01 -0.06
CA GLN A 203 -14.95 -7.36 0.39
C GLN A 203 -15.47 -8.25 -0.76
N MET A 204 -15.87 -7.66 -1.88
CA MET A 204 -16.37 -8.38 -3.05
C MET A 204 -15.35 -9.29 -3.78
N PRO A 205 -14.00 -9.15 -3.71
CA PRO A 205 -13.10 -10.04 -4.45
C PRO A 205 -13.28 -11.53 -4.17
N LEU A 206 -13.76 -11.90 -2.96
CA LEU A 206 -14.06 -13.30 -2.63
C LEU A 206 -15.18 -13.91 -3.49
N LEU A 207 -16.09 -13.09 -4.05
CA LEU A 207 -17.13 -13.54 -4.97
C LEU A 207 -16.55 -14.13 -6.27
N LEU A 208 -15.36 -13.66 -6.68
CA LEU A 208 -14.67 -14.14 -7.89
C LEU A 208 -14.14 -15.58 -7.75
N ASN A 209 -14.16 -16.16 -6.54
CA ASN A 209 -13.90 -17.58 -6.33
C ASN A 209 -15.10 -18.46 -6.70
N GLY A 210 -16.30 -17.88 -6.80
CA GLY A 210 -17.51 -18.55 -7.29
C GLY A 210 -17.67 -18.40 -8.80
N ASN A 211 -18.85 -17.97 -9.23
CA ASN A 211 -19.10 -17.68 -10.64
C ASN A 211 -18.50 -16.31 -11.00
N ARG A 212 -17.36 -16.31 -11.71
CA ARG A 212 -16.66 -15.09 -12.12
C ARG A 212 -17.50 -14.16 -12.98
N THR A 213 -18.33 -14.70 -13.86
CA THR A 213 -19.17 -13.90 -14.76
C THR A 213 -20.23 -13.14 -13.98
N GLU A 214 -20.93 -13.82 -13.07
CA GLU A 214 -21.95 -13.20 -12.22
C GLU A 214 -21.33 -12.21 -11.24
N ALA A 215 -20.18 -12.55 -10.64
CA ALA A 215 -19.46 -11.64 -9.76
C ALA A 215 -19.00 -10.38 -10.52
N THR A 216 -18.44 -10.53 -11.73
CA THR A 216 -17.99 -9.41 -12.57
C THR A 216 -19.15 -8.49 -12.93
N GLU A 217 -20.29 -9.06 -13.29
CA GLU A 217 -21.51 -8.31 -13.56
C GLU A 217 -21.98 -7.53 -12.32
N LEU A 218 -21.92 -8.14 -11.14
CA LEU A 218 -22.27 -7.46 -9.88
C LEU A 218 -21.30 -6.29 -9.57
N PHE A 219 -19.99 -6.47 -9.77
CA PHE A 219 -19.02 -5.39 -9.68
C PHE A 219 -19.37 -4.24 -10.65
N ASP A 220 -19.73 -4.57 -11.88
CA ASP A 220 -20.11 -3.57 -12.89
C ASP A 220 -21.35 -2.79 -12.48
N GLN A 221 -22.38 -3.48 -11.97
CA GLN A 221 -23.60 -2.85 -11.47
C GLN A 221 -23.31 -1.88 -10.32
N VAL A 222 -22.48 -2.28 -9.35
CA VAL A 222 -22.08 -1.40 -8.24
C VAL A 222 -21.35 -0.16 -8.76
N ILE A 223 -20.34 -0.36 -9.62
CA ILE A 223 -19.51 0.74 -10.14
C ILE A 223 -20.32 1.67 -11.04
N ARG A 224 -21.25 1.17 -11.85
CA ARG A 224 -22.12 2.02 -12.68
C ARG A 224 -23.14 2.80 -11.86
N ASN A 225 -23.68 2.20 -10.80
CA ASN A 225 -24.62 2.88 -9.91
C ASN A 225 -23.94 3.94 -9.04
N CYS A 226 -22.66 3.76 -8.70
CA CYS A 226 -21.88 4.75 -7.97
C CYS A 226 -20.46 4.90 -8.54
N PRO A 227 -20.28 5.59 -9.68
CA PRO A 227 -18.97 5.74 -10.34
C PRO A 227 -17.92 6.46 -9.48
N GLU A 228 -18.36 7.24 -8.49
CA GLU A 228 -17.51 7.95 -7.55
C GLU A 228 -16.60 7.02 -6.74
N VAL A 229 -16.95 5.74 -6.60
CA VAL A 229 -16.10 4.73 -5.92
C VAL A 229 -14.72 4.58 -6.59
N LEU A 230 -14.62 4.85 -7.89
CA LEU A 230 -13.36 4.82 -8.63
C LEU A 230 -12.47 6.03 -8.34
N GLN A 231 -12.97 7.04 -7.62
CA GLN A 231 -12.18 8.18 -7.14
C GLN A 231 -11.47 7.88 -5.80
N TYR A 232 -11.58 6.65 -5.30
CA TYR A 232 -10.96 6.21 -4.06
C TYR A 232 -9.80 5.26 -4.36
N ALA A 233 -8.58 5.65 -3.96
CA ALA A 233 -7.38 4.83 -4.15
C ALA A 233 -7.52 3.44 -3.51
N TRP A 234 -8.25 3.35 -2.40
CA TRP A 234 -8.53 2.10 -1.69
C TRP A 234 -9.32 1.13 -2.57
N THR A 235 -10.44 1.56 -3.15
CA THR A 235 -11.22 0.76 -4.11
C THR A 235 -10.36 0.30 -5.29
N LEU A 236 -9.62 1.23 -5.90
CA LEU A 236 -8.80 0.91 -7.06
C LEU A 236 -7.69 -0.09 -6.73
N TYR A 237 -7.11 -0.01 -5.53
CA TYR A 237 -6.14 -0.99 -5.05
C TYR A 237 -6.72 -2.41 -5.03
N PHE A 238 -7.90 -2.61 -4.41
CA PHE A 238 -8.54 -3.93 -4.39
C PHE A 238 -8.96 -4.42 -5.77
N ILE A 239 -9.51 -3.52 -6.61
CA ILE A 239 -9.80 -3.85 -8.02
C ILE A 239 -8.53 -4.32 -8.73
N SER A 240 -7.41 -3.61 -8.54
CA SER A 240 -6.14 -3.92 -9.21
C SER A 240 -5.60 -5.31 -8.87
N LEU A 241 -5.80 -5.77 -7.63
CA LEU A 241 -5.42 -7.12 -7.19
C LEU A 241 -6.31 -8.19 -7.82
N ALA A 242 -7.59 -7.86 -8.06
CA ALA A 242 -8.57 -8.75 -8.64
C ALA A 242 -8.62 -8.72 -10.18
N ILE A 243 -7.91 -7.79 -10.85
CA ILE A 243 -8.08 -7.53 -12.29
C ILE A 243 -8.10 -8.81 -13.12
N GLY A 244 -7.18 -9.76 -12.88
CA GLY A 244 -7.02 -10.98 -13.68
C GLY A 244 -8.12 -12.04 -13.49
N TRP A 245 -9.10 -11.78 -12.64
CA TRP A 245 -10.19 -12.70 -12.30
C TRP A 245 -11.55 -12.27 -12.88
N PHE A 246 -11.64 -11.06 -13.44
CA PHE A 246 -12.88 -10.55 -14.03
C PHE A 246 -13.16 -11.15 -15.41
N GLU A 247 -14.38 -11.64 -15.60
CA GLU A 247 -14.83 -12.24 -16.85
C GLU A 247 -16.22 -11.69 -17.19
N PRO A 248 -16.45 -11.07 -18.37
CA PRO A 248 -15.47 -10.77 -19.42
C PRO A 248 -14.53 -9.62 -19.04
N LYS A 249 -13.30 -9.65 -19.57
CA LYS A 249 -12.26 -8.62 -19.29
C LYS A 249 -12.65 -7.22 -19.81
N GLU A 250 -13.55 -7.17 -20.79
CA GLU A 250 -14.11 -5.97 -21.41
C GLU A 250 -14.86 -5.12 -20.37
N THR A 251 -15.38 -5.72 -19.30
CA THR A 251 -16.01 -4.98 -18.20
C THR A 251 -15.01 -4.03 -17.52
N VAL A 252 -13.78 -4.51 -17.25
CA VAL A 252 -12.70 -3.68 -16.68
C VAL A 252 -12.29 -2.56 -17.66
N GLN A 253 -12.31 -2.84 -18.96
CA GLN A 253 -12.08 -1.81 -19.99
C GLN A 253 -13.14 -0.70 -19.91
N GLY A 254 -14.40 -1.05 -19.62
CA GLY A 254 -15.46 -0.09 -19.33
C GLY A 254 -15.13 0.81 -18.15
N TRP A 255 -14.63 0.26 -17.04
CA TRP A 255 -14.22 1.03 -15.86
C TRP A 255 -13.03 1.95 -16.15
N LEU A 256 -12.07 1.50 -16.97
CA LEU A 256 -10.98 2.32 -17.46
C LEU A 256 -11.50 3.52 -18.28
N GLU A 257 -12.50 3.35 -19.13
CA GLU A 257 -13.09 4.48 -19.85
C GLU A 257 -13.79 5.48 -18.90
N ILE A 258 -14.43 5.00 -17.81
CA ILE A 258 -14.99 5.89 -16.78
C ILE A 258 -13.89 6.74 -16.16
N LEU A 259 -12.78 6.13 -15.73
CA LEU A 259 -11.63 6.85 -15.17
C LEU A 259 -11.03 7.85 -16.17
N LYS A 260 -10.89 7.44 -17.43
CA LYS A 260 -10.36 8.29 -18.51
C LYS A 260 -11.27 9.47 -18.84
N SER A 261 -12.59 9.31 -18.70
CA SER A 261 -13.55 10.40 -18.94
C SER A 261 -13.48 11.49 -17.85
N ASN A 262 -13.01 11.13 -16.65
CA ASN A 262 -12.82 12.07 -15.55
C ASN A 262 -11.47 12.80 -15.70
N HIS A 263 -11.52 14.10 -15.94
CA HIS A 263 -10.33 14.93 -16.21
C HIS A 263 -9.46 15.25 -14.97
N SER A 264 -9.76 14.68 -13.79
CA SER A 264 -8.91 14.87 -12.61
C SER A 264 -7.56 14.16 -12.77
N ASN A 265 -6.49 14.77 -12.27
CA ASN A 265 -5.15 14.17 -12.25
C ASN A 265 -5.13 12.78 -11.58
N PHE A 266 -5.92 12.62 -10.51
CA PHE A 266 -6.08 11.34 -9.83
C PHE A 266 -6.63 10.26 -10.77
N SER A 267 -7.78 10.52 -11.41
CA SER A 267 -8.44 9.54 -12.28
C SER A 267 -7.60 9.21 -13.51
N GLN A 268 -6.91 10.20 -14.09
CA GLN A 268 -6.04 10.02 -15.25
C GLN A 268 -4.78 9.20 -14.91
N GLN A 269 -4.16 9.46 -13.75
CA GLN A 269 -3.05 8.64 -13.28
C GLN A 269 -3.51 7.22 -12.94
N ALA A 270 -4.65 7.07 -12.26
CA ALA A 270 -5.23 5.77 -11.94
C ALA A 270 -5.54 4.96 -13.20
N TYR A 271 -6.09 5.61 -14.23
CA TYR A 271 -6.28 5.03 -15.55
C TYR A 271 -4.96 4.52 -16.13
N GLY A 272 -3.89 5.33 -16.10
CA GLY A 272 -2.57 4.93 -16.60
C GLY A 272 -2.00 3.71 -15.86
N GLU A 273 -2.10 3.69 -14.53
CA GLU A 273 -1.62 2.56 -13.71
C GLU A 273 -2.45 1.29 -13.96
N LEU A 274 -3.79 1.37 -13.90
CA LEU A 274 -4.67 0.22 -14.11
C LEU A 274 -4.61 -0.31 -15.55
N LEU A 275 -4.47 0.55 -16.56
CA LEU A 275 -4.35 0.13 -17.97
C LEU A 275 -3.16 -0.80 -18.16
N PHE A 276 -2.03 -0.50 -17.50
CA PHE A 276 -0.86 -1.37 -17.60
C PHE A 276 -1.02 -2.66 -16.79
N ILE A 277 -1.72 -2.63 -15.65
CA ILE A 277 -2.08 -3.85 -14.90
C ILE A 277 -3.02 -4.74 -15.72
N GLN A 278 -4.02 -4.15 -16.40
CA GLN A 278 -4.91 -4.87 -17.30
C GLN A 278 -4.12 -5.56 -18.42
N TYR A 279 -3.21 -4.85 -19.08
CA TYR A 279 -2.30 -5.46 -20.04
C TYR A 279 -1.48 -6.60 -19.42
N PHE A 280 -0.93 -6.40 -18.22
CA PHE A 280 -0.13 -7.41 -17.54
C PHE A 280 -0.91 -8.71 -17.27
N GLN A 281 -2.18 -8.60 -16.91
CA GLN A 281 -3.03 -9.75 -16.61
C GLN A 281 -3.56 -10.44 -17.88
N TYR A 282 -4.02 -9.68 -18.88
CA TYR A 282 -4.71 -10.24 -20.05
C TYR A 282 -3.90 -10.28 -21.35
N GLN A 283 -2.79 -9.55 -21.43
CA GLN A 283 -1.95 -9.38 -22.63
C GLN A 283 -2.75 -9.03 -23.90
N ASP A 284 -3.82 -8.27 -23.72
CA ASP A 284 -4.76 -7.98 -24.80
C ASP A 284 -4.29 -6.83 -25.71
N GLN A 285 -4.74 -6.89 -26.96
CA GLN A 285 -4.39 -5.92 -27.98
C GLN A 285 -5.00 -4.53 -27.72
N TRP A 286 -6.18 -4.47 -27.10
CA TRP A 286 -6.85 -3.20 -26.77
C TRP A 286 -5.98 -2.36 -25.83
N SER A 287 -5.39 -2.98 -24.81
CA SER A 287 -4.49 -2.29 -23.87
C SER A 287 -3.24 -1.77 -24.58
N VAL A 288 -2.62 -2.59 -25.45
CA VAL A 288 -1.44 -2.20 -26.23
C VAL A 288 -1.73 -1.00 -27.13
N GLU A 289 -2.85 -1.01 -27.84
CA GLU A 289 -3.27 0.08 -28.72
C GLU A 289 -3.49 1.38 -27.95
N ARG A 290 -4.15 1.32 -26.79
CA ARG A 290 -4.37 2.50 -25.94
C ARG A 290 -3.07 3.04 -25.35
N ILE A 291 -2.16 2.18 -24.88
CA ILE A 291 -0.84 2.59 -24.39
C ILE A 291 -0.08 3.33 -25.50
N ARG A 292 0.02 2.72 -26.69
CA ARG A 292 0.75 3.32 -27.82
C ARG A 292 0.12 4.61 -28.33
N HIS A 293 -1.21 4.68 -28.34
CA HIS A 293 -1.94 5.90 -28.69
C HIS A 293 -1.52 7.07 -27.79
N HIS A 294 -1.48 6.85 -26.47
CA HIS A 294 -1.05 7.86 -25.52
C HIS A 294 0.41 8.26 -25.72
N LEU A 295 1.30 7.28 -25.92
CA LEU A 295 2.73 7.56 -26.15
C LEU A 295 2.99 8.37 -27.43
N THR A 296 2.16 8.19 -28.47
CA THR A 296 2.31 8.93 -29.74
C THR A 296 1.76 10.35 -29.65
N LYS A 297 0.64 10.56 -28.96
CA LYS A 297 -0.05 11.86 -28.93
C LYS A 297 0.48 12.86 -27.91
N GLN A 298 1.17 12.40 -26.86
CA GLN A 298 1.73 13.27 -25.81
C GLN A 298 0.74 14.17 -25.08
N GLU A 299 -0.51 13.71 -24.87
CA GLU A 299 -1.60 14.59 -24.47
C GLU A 299 -1.80 14.76 -22.95
N ASN A 300 -1.31 13.85 -22.09
CA ASN A 300 -1.65 13.90 -20.66
C ASN A 300 -0.54 13.43 -19.71
N GLU A 301 0.01 14.37 -18.94
CA GLU A 301 1.06 14.12 -17.93
C GLU A 301 0.63 13.10 -16.86
N ALA A 302 -0.61 13.17 -16.38
CA ALA A 302 -1.09 12.28 -15.32
C ALA A 302 -1.16 10.83 -15.81
N ILE A 303 -1.65 10.59 -17.03
CA ILE A 303 -1.65 9.26 -17.66
C ILE A 303 -0.20 8.75 -17.81
N PHE A 304 0.71 9.60 -18.29
CA PHE A 304 2.12 9.25 -18.43
C PHE A 304 2.77 8.91 -17.10
N CYS A 305 2.46 9.65 -16.05
CA CYS A 305 2.95 9.34 -14.72
C CYS A 305 2.45 7.97 -14.25
N GLY A 306 1.17 7.67 -14.45
CA GLY A 306 0.59 6.37 -14.10
C GLY A 306 1.21 5.21 -14.89
N LEU A 307 1.35 5.36 -16.20
CA LEU A 307 2.03 4.36 -17.07
C LEU A 307 3.48 4.16 -16.64
N ALA A 308 4.23 5.23 -16.34
CA ALA A 308 5.61 5.14 -15.90
C ALA A 308 5.75 4.45 -14.53
N HIS A 309 4.85 4.73 -13.59
CA HIS A 309 4.83 4.06 -12.29
C HIS A 309 4.57 2.56 -12.43
N ALA A 310 3.53 2.17 -13.17
CA ALA A 310 3.20 0.77 -13.37
C ALA A 310 4.27 0.02 -14.17
N ALA A 311 4.80 0.64 -15.25
CA ALA A 311 5.88 0.06 -16.03
C ALA A 311 7.15 -0.12 -15.22
N SER A 312 7.51 0.84 -14.36
CA SER A 312 8.68 0.74 -13.48
C SER A 312 8.54 -0.37 -12.46
N HIS A 313 7.35 -0.50 -11.85
CA HIS A 313 7.09 -1.51 -10.82
C HIS A 313 7.07 -2.93 -11.41
N LEU A 314 6.46 -3.11 -12.58
CA LEU A 314 6.29 -4.42 -13.21
C LEU A 314 7.41 -4.77 -14.21
N TRP A 315 8.45 -3.95 -14.37
CA TRP A 315 9.49 -4.18 -15.40
C TRP A 315 10.21 -5.54 -15.25
N VAL A 316 10.37 -6.02 -14.02
CA VAL A 316 11.02 -7.30 -13.71
C VAL A 316 10.20 -8.50 -14.23
N GLU A 317 8.91 -8.31 -14.49
CA GLU A 317 8.03 -9.34 -15.00
C GLU A 317 8.25 -9.57 -16.49
N GLN A 318 8.76 -10.75 -16.84
CA GLN A 318 9.10 -11.11 -18.23
C GLN A 318 7.90 -10.95 -19.19
N ARG A 319 6.69 -11.20 -18.70
CA ARG A 319 5.43 -11.15 -19.44
C ARG A 319 5.12 -9.78 -20.05
N CYS A 320 5.45 -8.69 -19.35
CA CYS A 320 5.15 -7.33 -19.81
C CYS A 320 6.41 -6.48 -20.05
N GLN A 321 7.61 -7.03 -19.83
CA GLN A 321 8.88 -6.31 -19.95
C GLN A 321 9.05 -5.57 -21.29
N ALA A 322 8.57 -6.13 -22.40
CA ALA A 322 8.68 -5.50 -23.71
C ALA A 322 7.92 -4.15 -23.76
N ILE A 323 6.64 -4.14 -23.39
CA ILE A 323 5.83 -2.91 -23.37
C ILE A 323 6.26 -2.00 -22.21
N ALA A 324 6.63 -2.54 -21.04
CA ALA A 324 7.20 -1.73 -19.95
C ALA A 324 8.43 -0.95 -20.43
N SER A 325 9.32 -1.61 -21.18
CA SER A 325 10.52 -0.97 -21.72
C SER A 325 10.20 0.08 -22.79
N GLU A 326 9.19 -0.17 -23.63
CA GLU A 326 8.68 0.79 -24.62
C GLU A 326 8.15 2.06 -23.93
N ILE A 327 7.34 1.90 -22.88
CA ILE A 327 6.83 3.02 -22.06
C ILE A 327 7.98 3.80 -21.44
N LEU A 328 8.87 3.14 -20.70
CA LEU A 328 9.96 3.80 -19.97
C LEU A 328 10.94 4.49 -20.91
N TYR A 329 11.26 3.88 -22.06
CA TYR A 329 12.12 4.47 -23.07
C TYR A 329 11.52 5.76 -23.65
N ASN A 330 10.24 5.74 -24.02
CA ASN A 330 9.57 6.92 -24.57
C ASN A 330 9.40 8.02 -23.52
N LEU A 331 9.02 7.67 -22.29
CA LEU A 331 8.77 8.63 -21.22
C LEU A 331 10.05 9.16 -20.56
N ALA A 332 11.22 8.54 -20.80
CA ALA A 332 12.51 9.08 -20.37
C ALA A 332 12.82 10.45 -20.99
N ALA A 333 12.21 10.80 -22.14
CA ALA A 333 12.34 12.11 -22.75
C ALA A 333 11.39 13.18 -22.17
N SER A 334 10.53 12.81 -21.21
CA SER A 334 9.53 13.73 -20.66
C SER A 334 10.15 14.90 -19.87
N PRO A 335 9.64 16.13 -20.03
CA PRO A 335 10.07 17.28 -19.23
C PRO A 335 9.42 17.32 -17.84
N SER A 336 8.37 16.53 -17.58
CA SER A 336 7.66 16.54 -16.29
C SER A 336 8.47 15.89 -15.18
N GLU A 337 8.70 16.60 -14.08
CA GLU A 337 9.37 16.09 -12.87
C GLU A 337 8.67 14.83 -12.32
N SER A 338 7.34 14.79 -12.33
CA SER A 338 6.54 13.66 -11.84
C SER A 338 6.78 12.41 -12.69
N VAL A 339 6.79 12.56 -14.02
CA VAL A 339 7.09 11.46 -14.95
C VAL A 339 8.55 11.04 -14.83
N GLN A 340 9.49 11.98 -14.70
CA GLN A 340 10.91 11.68 -14.54
C GLN A 340 11.17 10.84 -13.29
N LYS A 341 10.56 11.20 -12.16
CA LYS A 341 10.61 10.42 -10.92
C LYS A 341 10.02 9.03 -11.08
N ALA A 342 8.88 8.92 -11.76
CA ALA A 342 8.25 7.64 -12.04
C ALA A 342 9.16 6.74 -12.88
N VAL A 343 9.74 7.25 -13.98
CA VAL A 343 10.67 6.51 -14.84
C VAL A 343 11.93 6.07 -14.09
N ALA A 344 12.53 6.98 -13.31
CA ALA A 344 13.73 6.68 -12.51
C ALA A 344 13.51 5.57 -11.48
N SER A 345 12.26 5.36 -11.04
CA SER A 345 11.93 4.33 -10.06
C SER A 345 12.18 2.90 -10.55
N VAL A 346 12.30 2.65 -11.86
CA VAL A 346 12.64 1.32 -12.41
C VAL A 346 13.93 0.77 -11.81
N PHE A 347 14.94 1.61 -11.58
CA PHE A 347 16.22 1.18 -11.00
C PHE A 347 16.09 0.84 -9.52
N ARG A 348 15.14 1.47 -8.81
CA ARG A 348 14.84 1.10 -7.43
C ARG A 348 14.17 -0.27 -7.37
N TRP A 349 13.18 -0.53 -8.23
CA TRP A 349 12.39 -1.77 -8.21
C TRP A 349 13.15 -2.96 -8.79
N SER A 350 14.04 -2.73 -9.75
CA SER A 350 14.85 -3.80 -10.36
C SER A 350 16.11 -4.14 -9.58
N ARG A 351 16.42 -3.44 -8.47
CA ARG A 351 17.69 -3.59 -7.74
C ARG A 351 18.02 -5.02 -7.35
N ASP A 352 17.07 -5.75 -6.77
CA ASP A 352 17.32 -7.09 -6.22
C ASP A 352 17.41 -8.18 -7.30
N ASN A 353 16.91 -7.90 -8.51
CA ASN A 353 16.86 -8.84 -9.64
C ASN A 353 17.38 -8.18 -10.92
N PHE A 354 18.40 -7.32 -10.80
CA PHE A 354 18.85 -6.51 -11.91
C PHE A 354 19.46 -7.38 -13.01
N LYS A 355 19.09 -7.10 -14.26
CA LYS A 355 19.64 -7.76 -15.44
C LYS A 355 19.88 -6.74 -16.55
N LEU A 356 21.14 -6.56 -16.91
CA LEU A 356 21.52 -5.69 -18.04
C LEU A 356 21.28 -6.40 -19.38
N ASN A 357 20.02 -6.45 -19.80
CA ASN A 357 19.65 -6.91 -21.15
C ASN A 357 19.59 -5.74 -22.14
N CYS A 358 19.35 -6.05 -23.42
CA CYS A 358 19.26 -5.04 -24.48
C CYS A 358 18.17 -3.98 -24.23
N ARG A 359 17.09 -4.31 -23.50
CA ARG A 359 16.01 -3.38 -23.17
C ARG A 359 16.41 -2.43 -22.03
N MET A 360 16.98 -2.97 -20.95
CA MET A 360 17.50 -2.16 -19.83
C MET A 360 18.61 -1.22 -20.32
N ARG A 361 19.50 -1.69 -21.20
CA ARG A 361 20.52 -0.85 -21.84
C ARG A 361 19.88 0.35 -22.55
N LYS A 362 18.85 0.12 -23.38
CA LYS A 362 18.11 1.22 -24.05
C LYS A 362 17.48 2.21 -23.07
N ILE A 363 16.94 1.73 -21.96
CA ILE A 363 16.37 2.59 -20.90
C ILE A 363 17.48 3.44 -20.27
N ILE A 364 18.59 2.83 -19.85
CA ILE A 364 19.74 3.55 -19.26
C ILE A 364 20.24 4.63 -20.22
N GLU A 365 20.40 4.29 -21.50
CA GLU A 365 20.85 5.25 -22.51
C GLU A 365 19.87 6.40 -22.73
N ALA A 366 18.56 6.14 -22.67
CA ALA A 366 17.54 7.18 -22.76
C ALA A 366 17.54 8.09 -21.52
N VAL A 367 17.68 7.49 -20.33
CA VAL A 367 17.81 8.22 -19.05
C VAL A 367 19.03 9.14 -19.07
N CYS A 368 20.17 8.68 -19.61
CA CYS A 368 21.38 9.50 -19.72
C CYS A 368 21.20 10.77 -20.57
N LYS A 369 20.23 10.79 -21.48
CA LYS A 369 19.93 11.96 -22.34
C LYS A 369 19.04 13.00 -21.65
N ASN A 370 18.43 12.67 -20.52
CA ASN A 370 17.56 13.57 -19.77
C ASN A 370 18.09 13.77 -18.34
N GLN A 371 18.67 14.93 -18.11
CA GLN A 371 19.29 15.28 -16.82
C GLN A 371 18.32 15.14 -15.63
N GLY A 372 17.02 15.45 -15.82
CA GLY A 372 16.02 15.34 -14.76
C GLY A 372 15.80 13.89 -14.32
N VAL A 373 15.64 12.97 -15.27
CA VAL A 373 15.51 11.53 -14.96
C VAL A 373 16.80 10.98 -14.38
N LEU A 374 17.95 11.36 -14.96
CA LEU A 374 19.25 10.88 -14.52
C LEU A 374 19.55 11.29 -13.07
N LEU A 375 19.20 12.51 -12.68
CA LEU A 375 19.34 12.98 -11.30
C LEU A 375 18.53 12.15 -10.30
N GLU A 376 17.27 11.84 -10.63
CA GLU A 376 16.40 11.00 -9.80
C GLU A 376 16.89 9.54 -9.75
N ALA A 377 17.49 9.05 -10.84
CA ALA A 377 17.99 7.69 -10.97
C ALA A 377 19.40 7.49 -10.35
N ALA A 378 20.18 8.57 -10.20
CA ALA A 378 21.62 8.53 -9.94
C ALA A 378 22.02 7.60 -8.79
N ASN A 379 21.40 7.74 -7.62
CA ASN A 379 21.72 6.89 -6.46
C ASN A 379 21.48 5.40 -6.72
N ASN A 380 20.35 5.06 -7.36
CA ASN A 380 20.01 3.67 -7.63
C ASN A 380 20.92 3.09 -8.72
N LEU A 381 21.19 3.85 -9.77
CA LEU A 381 22.10 3.45 -10.85
C LEU A 381 23.53 3.24 -10.36
N THR A 382 24.07 4.16 -9.57
CA THR A 382 25.43 4.04 -9.03
C THR A 382 25.54 2.83 -8.11
N GLU A 383 24.55 2.57 -7.26
CA GLU A 383 24.54 1.38 -6.41
C GLU A 383 24.44 0.09 -7.24
N ILE A 384 23.62 0.06 -8.29
CA ILE A 384 23.55 -1.09 -9.22
C ILE A 384 24.91 -1.34 -9.89
N ILE A 385 25.59 -0.29 -10.37
CA ILE A 385 26.91 -0.41 -11.00
C ILE A 385 27.92 -1.06 -10.05
N GLU A 386 27.89 -0.70 -8.77
CA GLU A 386 28.77 -1.27 -7.76
C GLU A 386 28.40 -2.72 -7.39
N VAL A 387 27.12 -3.00 -7.14
CA VAL A 387 26.65 -4.33 -6.69
C VAL A 387 26.77 -5.38 -7.78
N GLU A 388 26.44 -5.02 -9.02
CA GLU A 388 26.46 -5.93 -10.17
C GLU A 388 27.82 -5.94 -10.90
N GLU A 389 28.83 -5.29 -10.32
CA GLU A 389 30.21 -5.21 -10.84
C GLU A 389 30.25 -4.79 -12.32
N LEU A 390 29.36 -3.89 -12.74
CA LEU A 390 29.18 -3.52 -14.14
C LEU A 390 30.43 -2.87 -14.75
N VAL A 391 31.31 -2.30 -13.91
CA VAL A 391 32.59 -1.73 -14.36
C VAL A 391 33.47 -2.79 -15.01
N ASP A 392 33.42 -4.02 -14.52
CA ASP A 392 34.31 -5.11 -14.94
C ASP A 392 33.72 -5.87 -16.15
N HIS A 393 32.39 -5.95 -16.24
CA HIS A 393 31.70 -6.72 -17.28
C HIS A 393 31.09 -5.87 -18.42
N ASN A 394 30.74 -4.62 -18.15
CA ASN A 394 30.08 -3.72 -19.09
C ASN A 394 30.63 -2.27 -18.97
N PRO A 395 31.95 -2.05 -19.11
CA PRO A 395 32.56 -0.73 -18.90
C PRO A 395 32.01 0.37 -19.83
N GLU A 396 31.63 0.04 -21.07
CA GLU A 396 31.06 0.99 -22.04
C GLU A 396 29.81 1.72 -21.50
N ILE A 397 28.84 0.99 -20.92
CA ILE A 397 27.62 1.61 -20.39
C ILE A 397 27.93 2.41 -19.13
N VAL A 398 28.88 1.95 -18.32
CA VAL A 398 29.31 2.63 -17.10
C VAL A 398 29.95 3.97 -17.43
N VAL A 399 30.86 4.01 -18.41
CA VAL A 399 31.48 5.26 -18.90
C VAL A 399 30.41 6.25 -19.32
N LYS A 400 29.43 5.80 -20.11
CA LYS A 400 28.33 6.66 -20.58
C LYS A 400 27.54 7.25 -19.42
N VAL A 401 27.14 6.42 -18.45
CA VAL A 401 26.40 6.88 -17.25
C VAL A 401 27.24 7.85 -16.44
N CYS A 402 28.53 7.57 -16.22
CA CYS A 402 29.40 8.42 -15.42
C CYS A 402 29.64 9.77 -16.09
N LYS A 403 29.94 9.80 -17.39
CA LYS A 403 30.10 11.06 -18.14
C LYS A 403 28.83 11.91 -18.05
N SER A 404 27.66 11.31 -18.33
CA SER A 404 26.38 12.02 -18.22
C SER A 404 26.07 12.50 -16.79
N LEU A 405 26.49 11.78 -15.75
CA LEU A 405 26.32 12.23 -14.36
C LEU A 405 27.22 13.41 -14.04
N VAL A 406 28.48 13.37 -14.47
CA VAL A 406 29.44 14.44 -14.20
C VAL A 406 29.10 15.72 -14.97
N ASP A 407 28.55 15.59 -16.18
CA ASP A 407 28.03 16.72 -16.98
C ASP A 407 26.92 17.50 -16.25
N ILE A 408 26.19 16.87 -15.31
CA ILE A 408 25.19 17.54 -14.48
C ILE A 408 25.84 18.44 -13.41
N GLY A 409 27.12 18.21 -13.08
CA GLY A 409 28.00 19.14 -12.38
C GLY A 409 27.48 19.62 -11.02
N VAL A 410 27.04 20.89 -10.97
CA VAL A 410 26.69 21.62 -9.74
C VAL A 410 25.66 20.88 -8.88
N GLU A 411 24.71 20.17 -9.49
CA GLU A 411 23.68 19.43 -8.76
C GLU A 411 24.23 18.21 -7.99
N LEU A 412 25.42 17.72 -8.33
CA LEU A 412 26.14 16.71 -7.55
C LEU A 412 26.78 17.30 -6.28
N THR A 413 27.02 18.61 -6.26
CA THR A 413 27.62 19.32 -5.12
C THR A 413 26.58 19.79 -4.10
N ASN A 414 25.29 19.73 -4.44
CA ASN A 414 24.20 20.21 -3.60
C ASN A 414 23.97 19.28 -2.39
N PRO A 415 24.32 19.69 -1.15
CA PRO A 415 24.22 18.83 0.03
C PRO A 415 22.77 18.52 0.44
N ALA A 416 21.79 19.28 -0.05
CA ALA A 416 20.38 19.05 0.21
C ALA A 416 19.80 17.89 -0.64
N ARG A 417 20.51 17.42 -1.67
CA ARG A 417 20.06 16.32 -2.53
C ARG A 417 20.77 15.02 -2.17
N ALA A 418 20.05 13.92 -2.32
CA ALA A 418 20.59 12.59 -2.10
C ALA A 418 21.77 12.25 -3.05
N THR A 419 21.92 12.98 -4.17
CA THR A 419 23.03 12.84 -5.13
C THR A 419 24.39 13.20 -4.53
N ALA A 420 24.47 14.02 -3.48
CA ALA A 420 25.74 14.37 -2.83
C ALA A 420 26.51 13.14 -2.29
N PHE A 421 25.83 12.02 -2.09
CA PHE A 421 26.43 10.79 -1.58
C PHE A 421 27.04 9.87 -2.65
N ILE A 422 26.89 10.17 -3.94
CA ILE A 422 27.43 9.32 -5.02
C ILE A 422 28.87 9.66 -5.41
N ALA A 423 29.40 10.80 -4.98
CA ALA A 423 30.75 11.27 -5.34
C ALA A 423 31.85 10.24 -5.01
N GLU A 424 31.74 9.54 -3.88
CA GLU A 424 32.68 8.48 -3.49
C GLU A 424 32.65 7.30 -4.47
N SER A 425 31.45 6.87 -4.83
CA SER A 425 31.21 5.78 -5.75
C SER A 425 31.71 6.13 -7.15
N LEU A 426 31.39 7.33 -7.65
CA LEU A 426 31.88 7.81 -8.95
C LEU A 426 33.42 7.88 -8.98
N THR A 427 34.06 8.36 -7.90
CA THR A 427 35.52 8.38 -7.78
C THR A 427 36.09 6.96 -7.85
N THR A 428 35.48 6.01 -7.15
CA THR A 428 35.91 4.61 -7.14
C THR A 428 35.75 3.96 -8.52
N ILE A 429 34.64 4.23 -9.20
CA ILE A 429 34.36 3.76 -10.56
C ILE A 429 35.38 4.35 -11.54
N ALA A 430 35.67 5.65 -11.46
CA ALA A 430 36.66 6.31 -12.32
C ALA A 430 38.06 5.70 -12.17
N ILE A 431 38.50 5.44 -10.94
CA ILE A 431 39.78 4.75 -10.66
C ILE A 431 39.79 3.33 -11.23
N LYS A 432 38.68 2.58 -11.10
CA LYS A 432 38.58 1.24 -11.67
C LYS A 432 38.68 1.26 -13.21
N LEU A 433 37.93 2.17 -13.87
CA LEU A 433 38.00 2.36 -15.33
C LEU A 433 39.42 2.74 -15.79
N HIS A 434 40.09 3.64 -15.05
CA HIS A 434 41.44 4.08 -15.37
C HIS A 434 42.47 2.93 -15.38
N ARG A 435 42.24 1.89 -14.56
CA ARG A 435 43.11 0.70 -14.50
C ARG A 435 42.89 -0.27 -15.66
N GLN A 436 41.83 -0.11 -16.44
CA GLN A 436 41.55 -0.92 -17.63
C GLN A 436 42.16 -0.25 -18.86
N ASP A 437 43.01 -0.96 -19.60
CA ASP A 437 43.76 -0.36 -20.72
C ASP A 437 42.86 0.29 -21.78
N SER A 438 41.71 -0.32 -22.08
CA SER A 438 40.77 0.18 -23.09
C SER A 438 39.95 1.40 -22.65
N TYR A 439 39.84 1.66 -21.34
CA TYR A 439 39.02 2.74 -20.76
C TYR A 439 39.84 3.69 -19.89
N ARG A 440 41.17 3.64 -20.03
CA ARG A 440 42.11 4.40 -19.20
C ARG A 440 41.87 5.90 -19.28
N GLU A 441 41.72 6.41 -20.51
CA GLU A 441 41.49 7.81 -20.81
C GLU A 441 40.11 8.26 -20.31
N ASP A 442 39.06 7.45 -20.52
CA ASP A 442 37.72 7.75 -20.02
C ASP A 442 37.70 7.83 -18.48
N GLY A 443 38.37 6.90 -17.81
CA GLY A 443 38.49 6.90 -16.34
C GLY A 443 39.25 8.12 -15.82
N LEU A 444 40.30 8.55 -16.53
CA LEU A 444 41.05 9.76 -16.20
C LEU A 444 40.19 11.02 -16.37
N GLU A 445 39.52 11.16 -17.51
CA GLU A 445 38.65 12.30 -17.82
C GLU A 445 37.55 12.46 -16.76
N ILE A 446 36.86 11.37 -16.40
CA ILE A 446 35.82 11.38 -15.37
C ILE A 446 36.42 11.82 -14.02
N PHE A 447 37.60 11.31 -13.66
CA PHE A 447 38.26 11.66 -12.39
C PHE A 447 38.67 13.15 -12.34
N GLU A 448 39.21 13.69 -13.42
CA GLU A 448 39.57 15.11 -13.54
C GLU A 448 38.35 16.03 -13.43
N GLN A 449 37.26 15.68 -14.09
CA GLN A 449 36.02 16.44 -13.99
C GLN A 449 35.44 16.41 -12.56
N LEU A 450 35.49 15.25 -11.89
CA LEU A 450 35.09 15.15 -10.47
C LEU A 450 35.98 15.99 -9.54
N LEU A 451 37.28 16.11 -9.84
CA LEU A 451 38.20 16.99 -9.12
C LEU A 451 37.86 18.47 -9.34
N ALA A 452 37.54 18.86 -10.57
CA ALA A 452 37.14 20.22 -10.91
C ALA A 452 35.86 20.66 -10.18
N LEU A 453 34.94 19.72 -9.91
CA LEU A 453 33.73 19.96 -9.10
C LEU A 453 34.02 20.11 -7.58
N ASN A 454 35.28 20.01 -7.15
CA ASN A 454 35.73 20.22 -5.77
C ASN A 454 35.00 19.33 -4.74
N LEU A 455 34.67 18.09 -5.15
CA LEU A 455 34.02 17.12 -4.27
C LEU A 455 35.04 16.65 -3.22
N ARG A 456 34.78 16.91 -1.93
CA ARG A 456 35.70 16.62 -0.79
C ARG A 456 36.33 15.22 -0.82
N LYS A 457 35.56 14.23 -1.29
CA LYS A 457 36.02 12.82 -1.34
C LYS A 457 36.98 12.54 -2.49
N THR A 458 36.84 13.22 -3.63
CA THR A 458 37.75 13.09 -4.76
C THR A 458 39.13 13.66 -4.42
N GLN A 459 39.19 14.77 -3.67
CA GLN A 459 40.44 15.33 -3.15
C GLN A 459 41.15 14.36 -2.20
N SER A 460 40.40 13.70 -1.32
CA SER A 460 40.96 12.70 -0.41
C SER A 460 41.54 11.50 -1.17
N ALA A 461 40.92 11.09 -2.29
CA ALA A 461 41.43 10.02 -3.14
C ALA A 461 42.71 10.42 -3.88
N LEU A 462 42.79 11.67 -4.39
CA LEU A 462 43.99 12.21 -5.01
C LEU A 462 45.17 12.24 -4.02
N GLU A 463 44.96 12.73 -2.78
CA GLU A 463 46.00 12.73 -1.75
C GLU A 463 46.53 11.32 -1.43
N VAL A 464 45.69 10.29 -1.52
CA VAL A 464 46.10 8.89 -1.31
C VAL A 464 46.90 8.35 -2.49
N LEU A 465 46.51 8.70 -3.73
CA LEU A 465 47.23 8.31 -4.95
C LEU A 465 48.60 8.99 -5.02
N ASP A 466 48.68 10.29 -4.75
CA ASP A 466 49.92 11.08 -4.76
C ASP A 466 50.93 10.59 -3.72
N ARG A 467 50.46 10.12 -2.55
CA ARG A 467 51.33 9.60 -1.50
C ARG A 467 51.87 8.18 -1.78
N ARG A 468 51.37 7.45 -2.79
CA ARG A 468 51.82 6.07 -3.12
C ARG A 468 51.80 5.75 -4.62
N PRO A 469 52.72 6.28 -5.43
CA PRO A 469 52.70 6.10 -6.90
C PRO A 469 52.98 4.67 -7.40
N THR A 470 53.64 3.80 -6.61
CA THR A 470 54.30 2.58 -7.13
C THR A 470 53.87 1.25 -6.50
N ARG A 471 52.83 1.21 -5.65
CA ARG A 471 52.34 -0.09 -5.14
C ARG A 471 51.25 -0.67 -6.05
N ARG A 472 51.63 -1.68 -6.83
CA ARG A 472 50.72 -2.68 -7.46
C ARG A 472 50.03 -3.57 -6.40
N GLY A 473 49.51 -2.99 -5.32
CA GLY A 473 48.89 -3.69 -4.21
C GLY A 473 47.50 -3.14 -3.95
N ASP A 474 46.54 -4.04 -3.76
CA ASP A 474 45.11 -3.80 -3.65
C ASP A 474 44.77 -2.55 -2.83
N TYR A 475 44.11 -1.60 -3.50
CA TYR A 475 43.50 -0.46 -2.82
C TYR A 475 42.41 -1.01 -1.90
N ILE A 476 42.64 -0.92 -0.58
CA ILE A 476 41.64 -1.35 0.40
C ILE A 476 40.49 -0.35 0.36
N ILE A 477 39.40 -0.77 -0.27
CA ILE A 477 38.16 -0.01 -0.49
C ILE A 477 37.57 0.39 0.87
N PRO A 478 37.26 1.68 1.11
CA PRO A 478 36.34 2.06 2.17
C PRO A 478 34.96 1.45 1.86
N ARG A 479 34.66 0.28 2.41
CA ARG A 479 33.32 -0.32 2.28
C ARG A 479 32.33 0.55 3.03
N ARG A 480 31.52 1.31 2.28
CA ARG A 480 30.26 1.84 2.80
C ARG A 480 29.50 0.67 3.42
N ARG A 481 29.09 0.79 4.69
CA ARG A 481 28.20 -0.21 5.31
C ARG A 481 26.90 -0.20 4.51
N LEU A 482 26.78 -1.16 3.58
CA LEU A 482 25.55 -1.46 2.87
C LEU A 482 24.44 -1.58 3.91
N ARG A 483 23.43 -0.73 3.77
CA ARG A 483 22.29 -0.69 4.67
C ARG A 483 21.44 -1.92 4.35
N ARG A 484 21.84 -3.07 4.90
CA ARG A 484 21.13 -4.35 4.79
C ARG A 484 19.73 -4.14 5.37
N ARG A 485 18.73 -3.87 4.52
CA ARG A 485 17.33 -3.92 4.94
C ARG A 485 17.05 -5.38 5.24
N ARG A 486 16.70 -5.65 6.51
CA ARG A 486 16.20 -6.96 6.91
C ARG A 486 14.96 -7.24 6.09
N LEU A 487 14.99 -8.35 5.34
CA LEU A 487 13.81 -9.01 4.82
C LEU A 487 12.92 -9.34 6.03
N SER A 488 11.86 -8.58 6.22
CA SER A 488 10.68 -9.06 6.95
C SER A 488 9.84 -9.81 5.92
N SER A 489 10.13 -11.10 5.78
CA SER A 489 9.24 -12.05 5.12
C SER A 489 8.05 -12.30 6.05
N SER A 490 6.88 -11.85 5.63
CA SER A 490 5.56 -12.33 6.08
C SER A 490 4.54 -11.88 5.06
#